data_AF-A0A0G4LUZ9-F1
#
_entry.id   AF-A0A0G4LUZ9-F1
#
_cell.length_a   1.000
_cell.length_b   1.000
_cell.length_c   1.000
_cell.angle_alpha   90.00
_cell.angle_beta   90.00
_cell.angle_gamma   90.00
#
_symmetry.space_group_name_H-M   'P 1'
#
loop_
_entity.id
_entity.type
_entity.pdbx_description
1 polymer ?
#
loop_
_entity_poly.entity_id
_entity_poly.type
_entity_poly.pdbx_seq_one_letter_code
_entity_poly.pdbx_strand_id
1 'polypeptide(L)'
;MPENLDKFIMCQIPAYTEDEDSLRRAIDSAARMHYDDKRKLLVVICDGMIVGQGNDRSTPRIVLDILGVSETVDPEPLSFESLGEGLKQHNMGKVYSGLYEVQGHI
;
A
#
# COMPACT_ATOMS: atom_id res chain seq x y z
N MET A 1 28.52 -10.16 5.59
CA MET A 1 27.08 -10.37 5.89
C MET A 1 26.47 -8.99 6.10
N PRO A 2 25.23 -8.73 5.66
CA PRO A 2 24.55 -7.49 6.02
C PRO A 2 24.48 -7.38 7.55
N GLU A 3 24.70 -6.18 8.07
CA GLU A 3 24.63 -5.91 9.52
C GLU A 3 23.23 -6.25 10.05
N ASN A 4 23.18 -6.83 11.25
CA ASN A 4 21.92 -7.07 11.94
C ASN A 4 21.41 -5.73 12.49
N LEU A 5 20.75 -4.95 11.63
CA LEU A 5 20.24 -3.63 11.93
C LEU A 5 19.00 -3.76 12.81
N ASP A 6 19.13 -3.44 14.10
CA ASP A 6 18.02 -3.38 15.07
C ASP A 6 17.19 -2.09 14.91
N LYS A 7 16.77 -1.78 13.69
CA LYS A 7 16.04 -0.55 13.34
C LYS A 7 14.61 -0.88 12.94
N PHE A 8 13.74 0.10 13.03
CA PHE A 8 12.43 0.02 12.38
C PHE A 8 12.59 0.48 10.94
N ILE A 9 11.92 -0.21 10.02
CA ILE A 9 11.93 0.12 8.60
C ILE A 9 10.52 0.37 8.07
N MET A 10 10.45 1.24 7.07
CA MET A 10 9.24 1.51 6.30
C MET A 10 9.50 1.15 4.84
N CYS A 11 8.71 0.23 4.29
CA CYS A 11 8.78 -0.17 2.89
C CYS A 11 7.65 0.53 2.13
N GLN A 12 7.99 1.53 1.33
CA GLN A 12 7.03 2.27 0.53
C GLN A 12 6.82 1.58 -0.81
N ILE A 13 5.56 1.30 -1.15
CA ILE A 13 5.13 0.60 -2.37
C ILE A 13 4.16 1.53 -3.10
N PRO A 14 4.64 2.41 -3.99
CA PRO A 14 3.76 3.22 -4.83
C PRO A 14 3.06 2.33 -5.87
N ALA A 15 1.78 2.60 -6.10
CA ALA A 15 0.92 1.91 -7.06
C ALA A 15 0.08 2.94 -7.83
N TYR A 16 -0.07 2.75 -9.14
CA TYR A 16 -0.78 3.67 -10.03
C TYR A 16 -1.75 2.95 -10.97
N THR A 17 -1.26 2.08 -11.85
CA THR A 17 -2.08 1.39 -12.88
C THR A 17 -1.65 -0.05 -13.13
N GLU A 18 -0.88 -0.64 -12.21
CA GLU A 18 -0.42 -2.01 -12.29
C GLU A 18 -1.59 -3.02 -12.21
N ASP A 19 -1.39 -4.19 -12.79
CA ASP A 19 -2.33 -5.32 -12.64
C ASP A 19 -2.21 -6.02 -11.28
N GLU A 20 -3.22 -6.81 -10.93
CA GLU A 20 -3.29 -7.53 -9.64
C GLU A 20 -2.09 -8.45 -9.40
N ASP A 21 -1.63 -9.18 -10.41
CA ASP A 21 -0.52 -10.12 -10.28
C ASP A 21 0.81 -9.40 -10.02
N SER A 22 1.02 -8.25 -10.65
CA SER A 22 2.17 -7.37 -10.42
C SER A 22 2.15 -6.80 -9.00
N LEU A 23 1.01 -6.24 -8.58
CA LEU A 23 0.84 -5.67 -7.23
C LEU A 23 1.02 -6.74 -6.14
N ARG A 24 0.40 -7.91 -6.31
CA ARG A 24 0.51 -9.02 -5.37
C ARG A 24 1.96 -9.49 -5.23
N ARG A 25 2.68 -9.67 -6.35
CA ARG A 25 4.10 -10.03 -6.32
C ARG A 25 4.96 -8.99 -5.61
N ALA A 26 4.70 -7.70 -5.83
CA ALA A 26 5.44 -6.62 -5.18
C ALA A 26 5.20 -6.61 -3.66
N ILE A 27 3.94 -6.68 -3.23
CA ILE A 27 3.55 -6.70 -1.82
C ILE A 27 4.09 -7.95 -1.12
N ASP A 28 3.93 -9.14 -1.72
CA ASP A 28 4.44 -10.41 -1.18
C ASP A 28 5.97 -10.43 -1.10
N SER A 29 6.66 -9.81 -2.05
CA SER A 29 8.11 -9.70 -2.04
C SER A 29 8.58 -8.82 -0.87
N ALA A 30 7.93 -7.67 -0.65
CA ALA A 30 8.24 -6.79 0.47
C ALA A 30 7.90 -7.43 1.83
N ALA A 31 6.76 -8.12 1.92
CA ALA A 31 6.34 -8.85 3.11
C ALA A 31 7.30 -9.99 3.47
N ARG A 32 7.85 -10.72 2.49
CA ARG A 32 8.78 -11.83 2.73
C ARG A 32 10.26 -11.43 2.76
N MET A 33 10.56 -10.13 2.77
CA MET A 33 11.94 -9.67 2.91
C MET A 33 12.53 -10.21 4.22
N HIS A 34 13.80 -10.63 4.17
CA HIS A 34 14.53 -11.17 5.32
C HIS A 34 14.85 -10.05 6.33
N TYR A 35 13.86 -9.69 7.15
CA TYR A 35 13.89 -8.70 8.22
C TYR A 35 12.92 -9.14 9.33
N ASP A 36 13.12 -8.67 10.56
CA ASP A 36 12.16 -8.93 11.64
C ASP A 36 10.82 -8.25 11.31
N ASP A 37 9.78 -9.08 11.16
CA ASP A 37 8.41 -8.68 10.88
C ASP A 37 7.88 -7.66 11.91
N LYS A 38 8.28 -7.77 13.18
CA LYS A 38 7.92 -6.81 14.24
C LYS A 38 8.53 -5.43 14.06
N ARG A 39 9.45 -5.28 13.11
CA ARG A 39 10.21 -4.05 12.84
C ARG A 39 9.99 -3.51 11.44
N LYS A 40 9.03 -4.08 10.71
CA LYS A 40 8.73 -3.73 9.33
C LYS A 40 7.32 -3.16 9.22
N LEU A 41 7.21 -2.03 8.54
CA LEU A 41 5.92 -1.44 8.17
C LEU A 41 5.86 -1.35 6.64
N LEU A 42 4.87 -2.01 6.03
CA LEU A 42 4.56 -1.81 4.62
C LEU A 42 3.62 -0.62 4.47
N VAL A 43 3.96 0.30 3.57
CA VAL A 43 3.14 1.47 3.24
C VAL A 43 2.86 1.43 1.75
N VAL A 44 1.65 1.01 1.39
CA VAL A 44 1.20 0.97 -0.01
C VAL A 44 0.49 2.29 -0.32
N ILE A 45 0.99 3.03 -1.30
CA ILE A 45 0.44 4.34 -1.69
C ILE A 45 -0.18 4.23 -3.07
N CYS A 46 -1.50 4.40 -3.17
CA CYS A 46 -2.20 4.42 -4.45
C CYS A 46 -2.42 5.87 -4.90
N ASP A 47 -1.90 6.24 -6.08
CA ASP A 47 -2.03 7.59 -6.63
C ASP A 47 -3.34 7.71 -7.44
N GLY A 48 -4.43 7.96 -6.71
CA GLY A 48 -5.76 8.23 -7.25
C GLY A 48 -6.65 7.00 -7.49
N MET A 49 -7.93 7.26 -7.79
CA MET A 49 -8.94 6.23 -8.09
C MET A 49 -8.94 5.87 -9.59
N ILE A 50 -7.80 5.41 -10.11
CA ILE A 50 -7.62 5.15 -11.54
C ILE A 50 -7.82 3.66 -11.82
N VAL A 51 -8.47 3.36 -12.96
CA VAL A 51 -8.58 2.01 -13.50
C VAL A 51 -7.53 1.88 -14.61
N GLY A 52 -6.52 1.04 -14.38
CA GLY A 52 -5.49 0.74 -15.37
C GLY A 52 -6.08 0.07 -16.62
N GLN A 53 -5.41 0.20 -17.76
CA GLN A 53 -5.85 -0.43 -19.00
C GLN A 53 -5.89 -1.95 -18.84
N GLY A 54 -7.07 -2.55 -19.05
CA GLY A 54 -7.27 -3.99 -18.93
C GLY A 54 -7.68 -4.47 -17.52
N ASN A 55 -7.76 -3.57 -16.54
CA ASN A 55 -8.29 -3.88 -15.21
C ASN A 55 -9.81 -3.62 -15.14
N ASP A 56 -10.49 -4.39 -14.29
CA ASP A 56 -11.93 -4.27 -14.01
C ASP A 56 -12.23 -3.37 -12.80
N ARG A 57 -11.22 -3.13 -11.96
CA ARG A 57 -11.28 -2.39 -10.71
C ARG A 57 -10.20 -1.31 -10.66
N SER A 58 -10.43 -0.28 -9.85
CA SER A 58 -9.42 0.75 -9.60
C SER A 58 -8.22 0.18 -8.84
N THR A 59 -7.02 0.71 -9.07
CA THR A 59 -5.78 0.32 -8.36
C THR A 59 -5.92 0.22 -6.84
N PRO A 60 -6.49 1.22 -6.11
CA PRO A 60 -6.70 1.09 -4.67
C PRO A 60 -7.63 -0.07 -4.30
N ARG A 61 -8.64 -0.39 -5.13
CA ARG A 61 -9.53 -1.54 -4.89
C ARG A 61 -8.77 -2.86 -5.02
N ILE A 62 -7.96 -3.01 -6.06
CA ILE A 62 -7.10 -4.18 -6.26
C ILE A 62 -6.15 -4.38 -5.06
N VAL A 63 -5.52 -3.29 -4.58
CA VAL A 63 -4.65 -3.33 -3.40
C VAL A 63 -5.42 -3.77 -2.15
N LEU A 64 -6.61 -3.21 -1.89
CA LEU A 64 -7.43 -3.61 -0.74
C LEU A 64 -7.84 -5.09 -0.82
N ASP A 65 -8.14 -5.60 -2.01
CA ASP A 65 -8.47 -7.00 -2.25
C ASP A 65 -7.27 -7.92 -1.98
N ILE A 66 -6.06 -7.52 -2.40
CA ILE A 66 -4.82 -8.24 -2.08
C ILE A 66 -4.61 -8.30 -0.57
N LEU A 67 -4.82 -7.17 0.13
CA LEU A 67 -4.63 -7.04 1.58
C LEU A 67 -5.78 -7.67 2.40
N GLY A 68 -6.82 -8.18 1.76
CA GLY A 68 -7.95 -8.82 2.44
C GLY A 68 -8.88 -7.86 3.20
N VAL A 69 -8.91 -6.58 2.81
CA VAL A 69 -9.79 -5.59 3.42
C VAL A 69 -11.22 -5.76 2.89
N SER A 70 -12.19 -5.91 3.80
CA SER A 70 -13.61 -6.03 3.45
C SER A 70 -14.13 -4.79 2.71
N GLU A 71 -15.01 -4.97 1.73
CA GLU A 71 -15.69 -3.86 1.03
C GLU A 71 -16.54 -2.98 1.96
N THR A 72 -16.89 -3.52 3.14
CA THR A 72 -17.67 -2.79 4.15
C THR A 72 -16.84 -1.78 4.94
N VAL A 73 -15.50 -1.88 4.85
CA VAL A 73 -14.58 -0.92 5.46
C VAL A 73 -14.37 0.22 4.48
N ASP A 74 -15.00 1.35 4.76
CA ASP A 74 -14.83 2.58 3.98
C ASP A 74 -14.57 3.78 4.92
N PRO A 75 -13.31 4.09 5.24
CA PRO A 75 -12.97 5.18 6.12
C PRO A 75 -13.23 6.54 5.46
N GLU A 76 -13.59 7.51 6.30
CA GLU A 76 -13.72 8.91 5.88
C GLU A 76 -12.38 9.42 5.33
N PRO A 77 -12.41 10.14 4.18
CA PRO A 77 -11.20 10.73 3.64
C PRO A 77 -10.70 11.85 4.56
N LEU A 78 -9.38 11.89 4.77
CA LEU A 78 -8.70 12.89 5.60
C LEU A 78 -7.96 13.90 4.71
N SER A 79 -7.99 15.17 5.11
CA SER A 79 -7.30 16.26 4.43
C SER A 79 -5.79 16.18 4.63
N PHE A 80 -5.03 16.45 3.57
CA PHE A 80 -3.59 16.62 3.63
C PHE A 80 -3.09 17.68 2.64
N GLU A 81 -1.90 18.21 2.92
CA GLU A 81 -1.19 19.12 2.02
C GLU A 81 -0.27 18.32 1.09
N SER A 82 -0.46 18.51 -0.21
CA SER A 82 0.33 17.91 -1.28
C SER A 82 1.24 18.94 -1.95
N LEU A 83 2.10 18.50 -2.86
CA LEU A 83 3.07 19.35 -3.56
C LEU A 83 2.44 20.31 -4.59
N GLY A 84 1.13 20.25 -4.83
CA GLY A 84 0.44 21.11 -5.79
C GLY A 84 0.39 22.58 -5.35
N GLU A 85 0.29 23.50 -6.31
CA GLU A 85 0.16 24.93 -6.04
C GLU A 85 -1.31 25.37 -5.90
N GLY A 86 -1.55 26.36 -5.04
CA GLY A 86 -2.87 26.98 -4.84
C GLY A 86 -3.92 25.95 -4.40
N LEU A 87 -5.04 25.88 -5.12
CA LEU A 87 -6.13 24.96 -4.80
C LEU A 87 -5.74 23.47 -4.96
N LYS A 88 -4.66 23.15 -5.69
CA LYS A 88 -4.16 21.76 -5.81
C LYS A 88 -3.33 21.31 -4.62
N GLN A 89 -2.98 22.22 -3.70
CA GLN A 89 -2.22 21.89 -2.50
C GLN A 89 -3.07 21.05 -1.55
N HIS A 90 -4.35 21.36 -1.41
CA HIS A 90 -5.25 20.63 -0.52
C HIS A 90 -5.82 19.39 -1.22
N ASN A 91 -5.53 18.21 -0.66
CA ASN A 91 -6.00 16.93 -1.19
C ASN A 91 -6.59 16.06 -0.06
N MET A 92 -7.27 14.99 -0.43
CA MET A 92 -7.99 14.11 0.48
C MET A 92 -7.57 12.65 0.25
N GLY A 93 -7.29 11.92 1.32
CA GLY A 93 -6.83 10.52 1.24
C GLY A 93 -7.57 9.63 2.22
N LYS A 94 -7.86 8.40 1.81
CA LYS A 94 -8.38 7.35 2.70
C LYS A 94 -7.22 6.54 3.24
N VAL A 95 -7.23 6.27 4.54
CA VAL A 95 -6.16 5.51 5.22
C VAL A 95 -6.72 4.21 5.76
N TYR A 96 -6.05 3.12 5.42
CA TYR A 96 -6.37 1.77 5.88
C TYR A 96 -5.17 1.23 6.66
N SER A 97 -5.43 0.40 7.67
CA SER A 97 -4.40 -0.22 8.48
C SER A 97 -4.81 -1.65 8.85
N GLY A 98 -3.85 -2.56 8.91
CA GLY A 98 -4.09 -3.96 9.25
C GLY A 98 -2.79 -4.75 9.33
N LEU A 99 -2.93 -6.06 9.52
CA LEU A 99 -1.85 -7.03 9.42
C LEU A 99 -1.95 -7.75 8.08
N TYR A 100 -0.81 -8.04 7.46
CA TYR A 100 -0.76 -8.74 6.17
C TYR A 100 0.04 -10.02 6.34
N GLU A 101 -0.65 -11.15 6.35
CA GLU A 101 -0.02 -12.46 6.51
C GLU A 101 0.21 -13.15 5.16
N VAL A 102 1.46 -13.55 4.90
CA VAL A 102 1.80 -14.33 3.70
C VAL A 102 2.96 -15.28 3.97
N GLN A 103 2.74 -16.57 3.69
CA GLN A 103 3.78 -17.62 3.80
C GLN A 103 4.50 -17.65 5.16
N GLY A 104 3.78 -17.38 6.26
CA GLY A 104 4.33 -17.37 7.61
C GLY A 104 5.01 -16.07 8.05
N HIS A 105 4.97 -15.02 7.22
CA HIS A 105 5.30 -13.65 7.59
C HIS A 105 4.03 -12.90 7.99
N ILE A 106 4.13 -12.00 8.98
CA ILE A 106 3.02 -11.20 9.53
C ILE A 106 3.41 -9.71 9.63
#